data_AF-A0A9X2RV78-F1
#
_entry.id   AF-A0A9X2RV78-F1
#
_cell.length_a   1.000
_cell.length_b   1.000
_cell.length_c   1.000
_cell.angle_alpha   90.00
_cell.angle_beta   90.00
_cell.angle_gamma   90.00
#
_symmetry.space_group_name_H-M   'P 1'
#
loop_
_entity.id
_entity.type
_entity.pdbx_description
1 polymer ?
#
loop_
_entity_poly.entity_id
_entity_poly.type
_entity_poly.pdbx_seq_one_letter_code
_entity_poly.pdbx_strand_id
1 'polypeptide(L)'
;MYSHDAISNRRRSRSEPTEEMVAGLVCIVCRTDYRRAPDAVTLVVAHHSGRQLLACEGVCARMAGGAVHSTDEPPLPLVERVHRYEAEH
;
A
#
# COMPACT_ATOMS: atom_id res chain seq x y z
N MET A 1 -31.41 -18.45 -6.51
CA MET A 1 -30.04 -18.33 -5.98
C MET A 1 -29.41 -17.10 -6.62
N TYR A 2 -29.15 -16.06 -5.84
CA TYR A 2 -28.55 -14.82 -6.37
C TYR A 2 -27.04 -15.02 -6.51
N SER A 3 -26.53 -15.05 -7.75
CA SER A 3 -25.11 -15.17 -8.05
C SER A 3 -24.35 -13.90 -7.68
N HIS A 4 -23.42 -14.05 -6.75
CA HIS A 4 -22.57 -13.00 -6.19
C HIS A 4 -21.31 -12.74 -7.05
N ASP A 5 -21.40 -12.84 -8.38
CA ASP A 5 -20.21 -12.79 -9.26
C ASP A 5 -19.91 -11.40 -9.84
N ALA A 6 -20.75 -10.40 -9.58
CA ALA A 6 -20.64 -9.08 -10.22
C ALA A 6 -19.71 -8.08 -9.48
N ILE A 7 -19.21 -8.41 -8.29
CA ILE A 7 -18.44 -7.46 -7.46
C ILE A 7 -16.93 -7.52 -7.75
N SER A 8 -16.43 -8.63 -8.30
CA SER A 8 -14.99 -8.84 -8.53
C SER A 8 -14.45 -8.09 -9.76
N ASN A 9 -15.32 -7.70 -10.70
CA ASN A 9 -14.87 -7.21 -12.01
C ASN A 9 -14.74 -5.67 -12.13
N ARG A 10 -15.22 -4.89 -11.15
CA ARG A 10 -15.13 -3.40 -11.21
C ARG A 10 -13.84 -2.80 -10.62
N ARG A 11 -12.99 -3.59 -9.95
CA ARG A 11 -11.71 -3.10 -9.39
C ARG A 11 -10.51 -3.31 -10.35
N ARG A 12 -10.73 -3.75 -11.58
CA ARG A 12 -9.69 -4.14 -12.56
C ARG A 12 -9.28 -3.05 -13.56
N SER A 13 -9.41 -1.77 -13.18
CA SER A 13 -8.79 -0.65 -13.91
C SER A 13 -7.63 -0.04 -13.11
N ARG A 14 -7.18 -0.71 -12.05
CA ARG A 14 -5.97 -0.32 -11.34
C ARG A 14 -4.83 -1.04 -12.04
N SER A 15 -3.96 -0.29 -12.71
CA SER A 15 -2.67 -0.78 -13.19
C SER A 15 -2.02 -1.60 -12.07
N GLU A 16 -1.32 -2.68 -12.43
CA GLU A 16 -0.55 -3.45 -11.46
C GLU A 16 0.33 -2.51 -10.62
N PRO A 17 0.40 -2.72 -9.29
CA PRO A 17 1.22 -1.87 -8.43
C PRO A 17 2.68 -1.92 -8.90
N THR A 18 3.33 -0.76 -8.95
CA THR A 18 4.74 -0.68 -9.36
C THR A 18 5.64 -1.32 -8.30
N GLU A 19 6.88 -1.64 -8.66
CA GLU A 19 7.85 -2.26 -7.76
C GLU A 19 8.10 -1.39 -6.51
N GLU A 20 8.12 -0.07 -6.66
CA GLU A 20 8.27 0.86 -5.53
C GLU A 20 7.02 0.88 -4.62
N MET A 21 5.82 0.67 -5.17
CA MET A 21 4.61 0.49 -4.37
C MET A 21 4.62 -0.85 -3.63
N VAL A 22 5.09 -1.91 -4.28
CA VAL A 22 5.25 -3.25 -3.69
C VAL A 22 6.34 -3.27 -2.62
N ALA A 23 7.41 -2.51 -2.78
CA ALA A 23 8.43 -2.26 -1.77
C ALA A 23 7.97 -1.32 -0.65
N GLY A 24 6.74 -0.78 -0.76
CA GLY A 24 6.18 0.14 0.22
C GLY A 24 6.87 1.50 0.24
N LEU A 25 7.64 1.89 -0.78
CA LEU A 25 8.30 3.21 -0.86
C LEU A 25 7.33 4.30 -1.32
N VAL A 26 6.26 3.90 -2.01
CA VAL A 26 5.27 4.80 -2.60
C VAL A 26 3.87 4.42 -2.14
N CYS A 27 3.03 5.42 -1.86
CA CYS A 27 1.62 5.21 -1.57
C CYS A 27 0.90 4.53 -2.75
N ILE A 28 0.25 3.40 -2.48
CA ILE A 28 -0.50 2.66 -3.51
C ILE A 28 -1.68 3.46 -4.09
N VAL A 29 -2.11 4.55 -3.42
CA VAL A 29 -3.24 5.38 -3.83
C VAL A 29 -2.79 6.70 -4.45
N CYS A 30 -2.17 7.59 -3.67
CA CYS A 30 -1.82 8.94 -4.14
C CYS A 30 -0.42 9.06 -4.74
N ARG A 31 0.35 7.95 -4.77
CA ARG A 31 1.72 7.91 -5.28
C ARG A 31 2.73 8.82 -4.58
N THR A 32 2.44 9.24 -3.35
CA THR A 32 3.41 9.95 -2.51
C THR A 32 4.63 9.06 -2.29
N ASP A 33 5.82 9.57 -2.62
CA ASP A 33 7.10 8.96 -2.32
C ASP A 33 7.49 9.28 -0.88
N TYR A 34 7.51 8.26 -0.02
CA TYR A 34 7.76 8.44 1.41
C TYR A 34 9.20 8.85 1.70
N ARG A 35 10.15 8.59 0.80
CA ARG A 35 11.54 9.06 0.92
C ARG A 35 11.64 10.58 0.83
N ARG A 36 10.64 11.22 0.21
CA ARG A 36 10.54 12.68 0.04
C ARG A 36 9.51 13.32 0.96
N ALA A 37 8.81 12.51 1.76
CA ALA A 37 7.76 12.95 2.68
C ALA A 37 7.94 12.27 4.04
N PRO A 38 8.99 12.65 4.81
CA PRO A 38 9.33 12.00 6.07
C PRO A 38 8.24 12.12 7.14
N ASP A 39 7.41 13.16 7.06
CA ASP A 39 6.29 13.40 7.98
C ASP A 39 5.00 12.63 7.60
N ALA A 40 5.01 11.86 6.49
CA ALA A 40 3.85 11.10 6.07
C ALA A 40 3.61 9.89 6.98
N VAL A 41 2.46 9.86 7.65
CA VAL A 41 1.99 8.70 8.40
C VAL A 41 1.50 7.63 7.42
N THR A 42 2.09 6.44 7.48
CA THR A 42 1.78 5.32 6.57
C THR A 42 1.16 4.15 7.31
N LEU A 43 0.19 3.48 6.68
CA LEU A 43 -0.52 2.33 7.23
C LEU A 43 -0.37 1.11 6.32
N VAL A 44 -0.27 -0.07 6.94
CA VAL A 44 -0.32 -1.35 6.21
C VAL A 44 -1.75 -1.60 5.77
N VAL A 45 -1.98 -1.76 4.47
CA VAL A 45 -3.34 -1.94 3.92
C VAL A 45 -3.56 -3.31 3.30
N ALA A 46 -2.48 -4.00 2.96
CA ALA A 46 -2.48 -5.35 2.40
C ALA A 46 -1.04 -5.89 2.40
N HIS A 47 -0.89 -7.15 2.00
CA HIS A 47 0.40 -7.73 1.66
C HIS A 47 0.41 -8.18 0.20
N HIS A 48 1.57 -8.06 -0.45
CA HIS A 48 1.79 -8.55 -1.79
C HIS A 48 3.17 -9.23 -1.86
N SER A 49 3.19 -10.50 -2.25
CA SER A 49 4.44 -11.29 -2.37
C SER A 49 5.31 -11.25 -1.12
N GLY A 50 4.68 -11.31 0.06
CA GLY A 50 5.38 -11.25 1.36
C GLY A 50 5.83 -9.85 1.80
N ARG A 51 5.44 -8.79 1.08
CA ARG A 51 5.76 -7.40 1.41
C ARG A 51 4.52 -6.62 1.84
N GLN A 52 4.71 -5.63 2.71
CA GLN A 52 3.65 -4.73 3.14
C GLN A 52 3.33 -3.70 2.05
N LEU A 53 2.07 -3.67 1.61
CA LEU A 53 1.54 -2.58 0.79
C LEU A 53 1.06 -1.47 1.71
N LEU A 54 1.47 -0.23 1.40
CA LEU A 54 1.24 0.90 2.28
C LEU A 54 0.41 2.00 1.61
N ALA A 55 -0.39 2.67 2.43
CA ALA A 55 -1.11 3.89 2.06
C ALA A 55 -0.90 4.98 3.10
N CYS A 56 -1.04 6.25 2.70
CA CYS A 56 -1.10 7.35 3.66
C CYS A 56 -2.32 7.17 4.58
N GLU A 57 -2.22 7.64 5.82
CA GLU A 57 -3.36 7.71 6.73
C GLU A 57 -4.54 8.51 6.12
N GLY A 58 -5.75 8.23 6.59
CA GLY A 58 -6.96 8.93 6.16
C GLY A 58 -7.56 8.34 4.88
N VAL A 59 -7.73 9.18 3.85
CA VAL A 59 -8.47 8.81 2.64
C VAL A 59 -7.77 7.69 1.85
N CYS A 60 -6.43 7.70 1.80
CA CYS A 60 -5.68 6.68 1.06
C CYS A 60 -5.83 5.30 1.71
N ALA A 61 -5.66 5.21 3.02
CA ALA A 61 -5.90 3.98 3.77
C ALA A 61 -7.35 3.50 3.62
N ARG A 62 -8.34 4.42 3.67
CA ARG A 62 -9.75 4.07 3.49
C ARG A 62 -10.02 3.46 2.13
N MET A 63 -9.45 4.05 1.08
CA MET A 63 -9.61 3.57 -0.29
C MET A 63 -8.92 2.22 -0.53
N ALA A 64 -7.77 1.98 0.10
CA ALA A 64 -6.96 0.79 -0.16
C ALA A 64 -7.33 -0.41 0.72
N GLY A 65 -7.51 -0.20 2.03
CA GLY A 65 -7.73 -1.27 3.03
C GLY A 65 -9.00 -1.10 3.88
N GLY A 66 -9.79 -0.04 3.67
CA GLY A 66 -11.03 0.22 4.43
C GLY A 66 -10.84 0.82 5.83
N ALA A 67 -9.61 0.85 6.34
CA ALA A 67 -9.25 1.52 7.59
C ALA A 67 -8.88 2.99 7.36
N VAL A 68 -9.22 3.86 8.31
CA VAL A 68 -8.86 5.30 8.23
C VAL A 68 -7.61 5.60 9.06
N HIS A 69 -7.38 4.84 10.13
CA HIS A 69 -6.32 5.01 11.14
C HIS A 69 -5.47 3.73 11.28
N SER A 70 -4.50 3.77 12.21
CA SER A 70 -3.57 2.68 12.53
C SER A 70 -4.18 1.28 12.46
N THR A 71 -3.49 0.41 11.74
CA THR A 71 -3.69 -1.04 11.77
C THR A 71 -2.94 -1.67 12.93
N ASP A 72 -3.34 -2.88 13.32
CA ASP A 72 -2.68 -3.65 14.39
C ASP A 72 -1.21 -3.99 14.04
N GLU A 73 -0.94 -4.16 12.74
CA GLU A 73 0.40 -4.33 12.21
C GLU A 73 1.06 -2.97 11.89
N PRO A 74 2.21 -2.63 12.50
CA PRO A 74 2.96 -1.45 12.14
C PRO A 74 3.74 -1.66 10.82
N PRO A 75 3.89 -0.59 10.00
CA PRO A 75 4.74 -0.67 8.82
C PRO A 75 6.21 -0.81 9.23
N LEU A 76 6.98 -1.56 8.43
CA LEU A 76 8.43 -1.58 8.56
C LEU A 76 9.03 -0.17 8.42
N PRO A 77 10.09 0.15 9.18
CA PRO A 77 10.77 1.43 9.08
C PRO A 77 11.15 1.77 7.63
N LEU A 78 11.02 3.04 7.23
CA LEU A 78 11.29 3.46 5.86
C LEU A 78 12.71 3.11 5.42
N VAL A 79 13.69 3.30 6.30
CA VAL A 79 15.10 2.96 6.05
C VAL A 79 15.28 1.47 5.72
N GLU A 80 14.58 0.56 6.42
CA GLU A 80 14.65 -0.87 6.14
C GLU A 80 13.98 -1.22 4.80
N ARG A 81 12.86 -0.58 4.48
CA ARG A 81 12.20 -0.75 3.18
C ARG A 81 13.10 -0.32 2.03
N VAL A 82 13.79 0.81 2.17
CA VAL A 82 14.76 1.32 1.18
C VAL A 82 15.90 0.34 1.02
N HIS A 83 16.54 -0.09 2.11
CA HIS A 83 17.63 -1.06 2.05
C HIS A 83 17.23 -2.38 1.39
N ARG A 84 16.02 -2.90 1.68
CA ARG A 84 15.53 -4.11 1.03
C ARG A 84 15.33 -3.90 -0.46
N TYR A 85 14.77 -2.77 -0.88
CA TYR A 85 14.56 -2.45 -2.29
C TYR A 85 15.88 -2.35 -3.07
N GLU A 86 16.87 -1.64 -2.50
CA GLU A 86 18.22 -1.49 -3.08
C GLU A 86 19.03 -2.80 -3.11
N ALA A 87 18.72 -3.76 -2.24
CA ALA A 87 19.38 -5.08 -2.29
C ALA A 87 18.86 -5.96 -3.43
N GLU A 88 17.70 -5.62 -4.01
CA GLU A 88 16.99 -6.41 -5.00
C GLU A 88 17.04 -5.80 -6.42
N HIS A 89 17.51 -4.56 -6.57
CA HIS A 89 17.56 -3.78 -7.81
C HIS A 89 18.89 -3.01 -7.92
#